data_AF-A0A520IA45-F1
#
_entry.id   AF-A0A520IA45-F1
#
_cell.length_a   1.000
_cell.length_b   1.000
_cell.length_c   1.000
_cell.angle_alpha   90.00
_cell.angle_beta   90.00
_cell.angle_gamma   90.00
#
_symmetry.space_group_name_H-M   'P 1'
#
loop_
_entity.id
_entity.type
_entity.pdbx_description
1 polymer ?
#
loop_
_entity_poly.entity_id
_entity_poly.type
_entity_poly.pdbx_seq_one_letter_code
_entity_poly.pdbx_strand_id
1 'polypeptide(L)'
;MSLSRNLFITSLQTMSDRWELDASHHKGVFTVTPYRPVFVTAGRRSDKPNIRPYSENPQYTQPTDIAYNNYEAKFQFSLKTKVIYGMFGGHADLWVGYTQKAHWQIYNSNLSRPFRELNYEPEIILNIPLKARVLGFDLRMAGLIFNHQSIIRTKKNNDRGNLN
;
A
#
# COMPACT_ATOMS: atom_id res chain seq x y z
N MET A 1 -28.67 5.26 17.00
CA MET A 1 -27.42 5.70 17.65
C MET A 1 -26.27 5.41 16.70
N SER A 2 -25.62 6.45 16.20
CA SER A 2 -24.46 6.33 15.29
C SER A 2 -23.19 6.21 16.13
N LEU A 3 -22.53 5.06 16.08
CA LEU A 3 -21.21 4.88 16.70
C LEU A 3 -20.18 5.52 15.76
N SER A 4 -19.51 6.57 16.25
CA SER A 4 -18.35 7.15 15.56
C SER A 4 -17.26 6.07 15.43
N ARG A 5 -17.03 5.60 14.20
CA ARG A 5 -15.95 4.65 13.93
C ARG A 5 -14.63 5.42 13.80
N ASN A 6 -13.79 5.32 14.82
CA ASN A 6 -12.40 5.79 14.75
C ASN A 6 -11.64 4.98 13.69
N LEU A 7 -11.24 5.64 12.60
CA LEU A 7 -10.57 5.03 11.45
C LEU A 7 -9.17 4.46 11.76
N PHE A 8 -8.60 4.80 12.92
CA PHE A 8 -7.20 4.54 13.26
C PHE A 8 -6.98 3.66 14.49
N ILE A 9 -8.04 3.22 15.18
CA ILE A 9 -7.92 2.23 16.27
C ILE A 9 -8.20 0.85 15.68
N THR A 10 -7.19 -0.02 15.68
CA THR A 10 -7.33 -1.44 15.33
C THR A 10 -8.18 -2.16 16.39
N SER A 11 -9.51 -2.12 16.26
CA SER A 11 -10.33 -3.14 16.91
C SER A 11 -9.98 -4.49 16.27
N LEU A 12 -9.98 -5.57 17.05
CA LEU A 12 -9.85 -6.92 16.52
C LEU A 12 -11.05 -7.19 15.59
N GLN A 13 -10.87 -6.97 14.29
CA GLN A 13 -11.89 -7.22 13.28
C GLN A 13 -11.74 -8.64 12.76
N THR A 14 -12.85 -9.37 12.69
CA THR A 14 -12.85 -10.70 12.08
C THR A 14 -12.63 -10.59 10.57
N MET A 15 -12.29 -11.71 9.93
CA MET A 15 -12.17 -11.75 8.47
C MET A 15 -13.51 -11.39 7.79
N SER A 16 -14.63 -11.85 8.37
CA SER A 16 -15.98 -11.51 7.91
C SER A 16 -16.27 -10.01 7.97
N ASP A 17 -15.83 -9.32 9.02
CA ASP A 17 -16.01 -7.86 9.15
C ASP A 17 -15.17 -7.06 8.14
N ARG A 18 -13.93 -7.51 7.92
CA ARG A 18 -12.99 -6.82 7.02
C ARG A 18 -13.35 -6.99 5.55
N TRP A 19 -13.95 -8.12 5.20
CA TRP A 19 -14.30 -8.46 3.81
C TRP A 19 -15.80 -8.47 3.55
N GLU A 20 -16.61 -8.12 4.55
CA GLU A 20 -18.07 -8.04 4.46
C GLU A 20 -18.69 -9.32 3.91
N LEU A 21 -18.23 -10.47 4.44
CA LEU A 21 -18.58 -11.80 3.92
C LEU A 21 -20.02 -12.22 4.26
N ASP A 22 -20.66 -11.54 5.21
CA ASP A 22 -22.03 -11.78 5.65
C ASP A 22 -22.86 -10.50 5.50
N ALA A 23 -24.16 -10.67 5.23
CA ALA A 23 -25.09 -9.55 5.03
C ALA A 23 -25.14 -8.57 6.22
N SER A 24 -24.90 -9.05 7.44
CA SER A 24 -24.85 -8.21 8.66
C SER A 24 -23.65 -7.26 8.70
N HIS A 25 -22.61 -7.53 7.92
CA HIS A 25 -21.36 -6.75 7.91
C HIS A 25 -21.21 -5.89 6.66
N HIS A 26 -22.24 -5.82 5.81
CA HIS A 26 -22.23 -5.02 4.58
C HIS A 26 -22.21 -3.52 4.91
N LYS A 27 -21.26 -2.77 4.32
CA LYS A 27 -21.09 -1.33 4.55
C LYS A 27 -21.38 -0.48 3.31
N GLY A 28 -21.93 -1.07 2.26
CA GLY A 28 -22.17 -0.40 0.98
C GLY A 28 -20.94 -0.33 0.07
N VAL A 29 -21.11 0.28 -1.10
CA VAL A 29 -20.02 0.60 -2.03
C VAL A 29 -19.39 1.95 -1.70
N PHE A 30 -18.15 2.14 -2.11
CA PHE A 30 -17.34 3.34 -1.90
C PHE A 30 -17.01 3.67 -0.43
N THR A 31 -17.33 2.78 0.52
CA THR A 31 -16.88 2.89 1.90
C THR A 31 -15.39 2.59 2.01
N VAL A 32 -14.61 3.62 2.29
CA VAL A 32 -13.16 3.53 2.45
C VAL A 32 -12.81 2.88 3.79
N THR A 33 -11.98 1.84 3.74
CA THR A 33 -11.51 1.11 4.92
C THR A 33 -10.01 0.86 4.85
N PRO A 34 -9.32 0.73 6.00
CA PRO A 34 -7.93 0.27 6.01
C PRO A 34 -7.80 -1.11 5.37
N TYR A 35 -6.76 -1.33 4.56
CA TYR A 35 -6.51 -2.60 3.90
C TYR A 35 -5.36 -3.39 4.52
N ARG A 36 -4.15 -2.83 4.47
CA ARG A 36 -2.95 -3.33 5.17
C ARG A 36 -2.63 -2.41 6.37
N PRO A 37 -1.65 -2.76 7.22
CA PRO A 37 -1.27 -1.89 8.32
C PRO A 37 -0.94 -0.47 7.85
N VAL A 38 -1.58 0.52 8.47
CA VAL A 38 -1.29 1.94 8.28
C VAL A 38 -0.43 2.38 9.44
N PHE A 39 0.79 2.84 9.17
CA PHE A 39 1.73 3.20 10.21
C PHE A 39 2.72 4.26 9.75
N VAL A 40 3.32 4.94 10.73
CA VAL A 40 4.53 5.72 10.58
C VAL A 40 5.51 5.28 11.67
N THR A 41 6.77 5.11 11.32
CA THR A 41 7.85 4.81 12.27
C THR A 41 8.60 6.09 12.59
N ALA A 42 8.95 6.27 13.87
CA ALA A 42 9.80 7.39 14.29
C ALA A 42 11.19 7.29 13.64
N GLY A 43 11.74 6.09 13.55
CA GLY A 43 12.98 5.84 12.83
C GLY A 43 13.21 4.35 12.56
N ARG A 44 13.89 4.08 11.46
CA ARG A 44 14.40 2.78 11.04
C ARG A 44 15.89 2.95 10.78
N ARG A 45 16.70 2.13 11.41
CA ARG A 45 18.13 2.03 11.10
C ARG A 45 18.35 1.00 10.00
N SER A 46 19.17 1.34 9.02
CA SER A 46 19.63 0.44 7.95
C SER A 46 21.14 0.50 7.87
N ASP A 47 21.82 -0.63 8.07
CA ASP A 47 23.29 -0.66 8.09
C ASP A 47 23.91 -0.61 6.68
N LYS A 48 23.11 -0.88 5.64
CA LYS A 48 23.51 -0.78 4.22
C LYS A 48 22.41 -0.11 3.38
N PRO A 49 22.22 1.22 3.49
CA PRO A 49 21.32 1.95 2.61
C PRO A 49 21.75 1.74 1.15
N ASN A 50 20.78 1.51 0.25
CA ASN A 50 21.10 1.44 -1.17
C ASN A 50 21.43 2.84 -1.68
N ILE A 51 22.71 3.12 -1.86
CA ILE A 51 23.25 4.42 -2.31
C ILE A 51 23.30 4.57 -3.83
N ARG A 52 23.14 3.46 -4.57
CA ARG A 52 23.04 3.42 -6.06
C ARG A 52 21.82 2.61 -6.49
N PRO A 53 20.62 3.19 -6.42
CA PRO A 53 19.44 2.50 -6.88
C PRO A 53 19.50 2.29 -8.41
N TYR A 54 19.62 1.03 -8.83
CA TYR A 54 19.58 0.62 -10.24
C TYR A 54 18.14 0.60 -10.76
N SER A 55 17.93 0.96 -12.03
CA SER A 55 16.65 0.81 -12.76
C SER A 55 16.93 0.18 -14.11
N GLU A 56 16.05 -0.71 -14.58
CA GLU A 56 16.12 -1.28 -15.93
C GLU A 56 15.98 -0.22 -17.02
N ASN A 57 15.36 0.92 -16.72
CA ASN A 57 15.37 2.08 -17.60
C ASN A 57 16.63 2.92 -17.33
N PRO A 58 17.59 3.00 -18.28
CA PRO A 58 18.86 3.71 -18.08
C PRO A 58 18.71 5.20 -17.74
N GLN A 59 17.58 5.82 -18.12
CA GLN A 59 17.30 7.23 -17.82
C GLN A 59 16.92 7.51 -16.36
N TYR A 60 16.63 6.46 -15.57
CA TYR A 60 16.20 6.52 -14.17
C TYR A 60 17.17 5.79 -13.21
N THR A 61 18.39 5.54 -13.69
CA THR A 61 19.50 5.04 -12.88
C THR A 61 20.29 6.23 -12.32
N GLN A 62 20.67 6.14 -11.04
CA GLN A 62 21.51 7.15 -10.41
C GLN A 62 23.00 6.88 -10.72
N PRO A 63 23.70 7.80 -11.43
CA PRO A 63 25.09 7.60 -11.81
C PRO A 63 26.09 7.87 -10.68
N THR A 64 25.68 8.59 -9.63
CA THR A 64 26.53 8.99 -8.51
C THR A 64 25.95 8.51 -7.17
N ASP A 65 26.82 8.18 -6.24
CA ASP A 65 26.44 7.81 -4.87
C ASP A 65 25.70 8.96 -4.18
N ILE A 66 24.56 8.64 -3.57
CA ILE A 66 23.89 9.56 -2.67
C ILE A 66 24.23 9.15 -1.23
N ALA A 67 24.84 10.07 -0.48
CA ALA A 67 25.17 9.88 0.94
C ALA A 67 23.89 9.94 1.79
N TYR A 68 23.09 8.87 1.75
CA TYR A 68 21.93 8.71 2.63
C TYR A 68 22.37 8.44 4.06
N ASN A 69 21.57 8.93 5.02
CA ASN A 69 21.76 8.61 6.42
C ASN A 69 21.25 7.19 6.69
N ASN A 70 21.88 6.54 7.67
CA ASN A 70 21.47 5.20 8.13
C ASN A 70 20.11 5.21 8.86
N TYR A 71 19.61 6.39 9.24
CA TYR A 71 18.32 6.57 9.90
C TYR A 71 17.31 7.23 8.96
N GLU A 72 16.18 6.57 8.75
CA GLU A 72 15.06 7.04 7.92
C GLU A 72 13.73 6.80 8.65
N ALA A 73 12.71 7.60 8.35
CA ALA A 73 11.34 7.27 8.72
C ALA A 73 10.73 6.40 7.60
N LYS A 74 9.96 5.38 7.99
CA LYS A 74 9.14 4.58 7.09
C LYS A 74 7.68 4.80 7.41
N PHE A 75 6.86 5.08 6.40
CA PHE A 75 5.41 5.03 6.54
C PHE A 75 4.79 4.16 5.46
N GLN A 76 3.65 3.58 5.83
CA GLN A 76 2.79 2.83 4.93
C GLN A 76 1.37 3.34 5.09
N PHE A 77 0.76 3.65 3.95
CA PHE A 77 -0.64 3.99 3.84
C PHE A 77 -1.32 2.91 2.99
N SER A 78 -2.45 2.39 3.43
CA SER A 78 -3.12 1.31 2.71
C SER A 78 -4.61 1.34 2.95
N LEU A 79 -5.36 1.55 1.88
CA LEU A 79 -6.80 1.63 1.88
C LEU A 79 -7.38 0.66 0.87
N LYS A 80 -8.64 0.28 1.08
CA LYS A 80 -9.46 -0.38 0.10
C LYS A 80 -10.89 0.14 0.15
N THR A 81 -11.59 -0.06 -0.94
CA THR A 81 -13.02 0.24 -1.04
C THR A 81 -13.70 -0.77 -1.94
N LYS A 82 -14.95 -1.10 -1.61
CA LYS A 82 -15.80 -1.95 -2.46
C LYS A 82 -16.36 -1.09 -3.59
N VAL A 83 -16.11 -1.46 -4.83
CA VAL A 83 -16.56 -0.69 -6.01
C VAL A 83 -17.78 -1.30 -6.67
N ILE A 84 -17.93 -2.62 -6.62
CA ILE A 84 -19.11 -3.33 -7.12
C ILE A 84 -19.54 -4.35 -6.08
N TYR A 85 -20.82 -4.38 -5.76
CA TYR A 85 -21.44 -5.35 -4.87
C TYR A 85 -22.29 -6.35 -5.68
N GLY A 86 -22.17 -7.63 -5.37
CA GLY A 86 -23.07 -8.67 -5.89
C GLY A 86 -22.93 -8.96 -7.39
N MET A 87 -21.71 -8.91 -7.93
CA MET A 87 -21.39 -9.45 -9.25
C MET A 87 -21.77 -10.94 -9.37
N PHE A 88 -21.99 -11.38 -10.60
CA PHE A 88 -22.35 -12.78 -10.90
C PHE A 88 -23.60 -13.25 -10.13
N GLY A 89 -24.64 -12.42 -10.03
CA GLY A 89 -25.89 -12.80 -9.37
C GLY A 89 -25.83 -12.77 -7.84
N GLY A 90 -24.99 -11.92 -7.25
CA GLY A 90 -24.86 -11.80 -5.79
C GLY A 90 -23.77 -12.67 -5.17
N HIS A 91 -22.89 -13.25 -5.98
CA HIS A 91 -21.89 -14.22 -5.52
C HIS A 91 -20.48 -13.63 -5.34
N ALA A 92 -20.19 -12.46 -5.90
CA ALA A 92 -18.88 -11.85 -5.76
C ALA A 92 -18.93 -10.33 -5.59
N ASP A 93 -17.94 -9.80 -4.89
CA ASP A 93 -17.73 -8.37 -4.73
C ASP A 93 -16.40 -7.97 -5.37
N LEU A 94 -16.38 -6.81 -6.03
CA LEU A 94 -15.16 -6.21 -6.56
C LEU A 94 -14.68 -5.10 -5.64
N TRP A 95 -13.40 -5.17 -5.30
CA TRP A 95 -12.72 -4.20 -4.45
C TRP A 95 -11.55 -3.59 -5.20
N VAL A 96 -11.27 -2.33 -4.89
CA VAL A 96 -10.04 -1.66 -5.28
C VAL A 96 -9.24 -1.36 -4.03
N GLY A 97 -7.97 -1.73 -4.05
CA GLY A 97 -6.99 -1.47 -3.01
C GLY A 97 -5.92 -0.50 -3.51
N TYR A 98 -5.36 0.28 -2.60
CA TYR A 98 -4.20 1.11 -2.87
C TYR A 98 -3.27 1.08 -1.66
N THR A 99 -2.03 0.67 -1.87
CA THR A 99 -0.98 0.72 -0.85
C THR A 99 0.16 1.60 -1.32
N GLN A 100 0.62 2.52 -0.47
CA GLN A 100 1.80 3.33 -0.69
C GLN A 100 2.80 3.11 0.45
N LYS A 101 4.06 2.85 0.10
CA LYS A 101 5.16 2.73 1.06
C LYS A 101 6.20 3.79 0.74
N ALA A 102 6.70 4.45 1.76
CA ALA A 102 7.65 5.52 1.60
C ALA A 102 8.81 5.40 2.58
N HIS A 103 10.01 5.63 2.06
CA HIS A 103 11.24 5.72 2.82
C HIS A 103 11.72 7.17 2.81
N TRP A 104 11.63 7.82 3.97
CA TRP A 104 11.88 9.25 4.12
C TRP A 104 13.16 9.51 4.90
N GLN A 105 14.11 10.21 4.30
CA GLN A 105 15.35 10.64 4.93
C GLN A 105 15.13 11.85 5.84
N ILE A 106 14.17 11.76 6.77
CA ILE A 106 13.73 12.87 7.64
C ILE A 106 14.87 13.49 8.46
N TYR A 107 15.90 12.70 8.79
CA TYR A 107 17.06 13.13 9.56
C TYR A 107 18.23 13.65 8.70
N ASN A 108 18.11 13.62 7.37
CA ASN A 108 19.17 14.09 6.48
C ASN A 108 18.92 15.56 6.10
N SER A 109 19.38 16.47 6.97
CA SER A 109 19.28 17.93 6.73
C SER A 109 20.09 18.39 5.53
N ASN A 110 21.23 17.75 5.25
CA ASN A 110 22.15 18.13 4.18
C ASN A 110 21.56 17.91 2.79
N LEU A 111 20.65 16.93 2.64
CA LEU A 111 19.93 16.66 1.40
C LEU A 111 18.51 17.24 1.38
N SER A 112 18.17 18.13 2.32
CA SER A 112 16.82 18.69 2.47
C SER A 112 15.74 17.63 2.72
N ARG A 113 16.10 16.55 3.43
CA ARG A 113 15.20 15.49 3.91
C ARG A 113 14.36 14.85 2.80
N PRO A 114 14.98 14.26 1.76
CA PRO A 114 14.27 13.78 0.59
C PRO A 114 13.53 12.46 0.88
N PHE A 115 12.45 12.18 0.14
CA PHE A 115 11.97 10.81 0.03
C PHE A 115 12.97 10.02 -0.81
N ARG A 116 13.57 8.99 -0.23
CA ARG A 116 14.50 8.09 -0.93
C ARG A 116 13.75 7.20 -1.92
N GLU A 117 12.54 6.79 -1.52
CA GLU A 117 11.77 5.82 -2.28
C GLU A 117 10.28 5.95 -2.00
N LEU A 118 9.47 5.95 -3.05
CA LEU A 118 8.02 5.93 -3.01
C LEU A 118 7.53 4.77 -3.87
N ASN A 119 6.95 3.76 -3.23
CA ASN A 119 6.35 2.59 -3.85
C ASN A 119 4.83 2.73 -3.87
N TYR A 120 4.22 2.47 -5.01
CA TYR A 120 2.79 2.56 -5.29
C TYR A 120 2.29 1.18 -5.70
N GLU A 121 1.28 0.67 -5.00
CA GLU A 121 0.75 -0.67 -5.21
C GLU A 121 -0.79 -0.63 -5.32
N PRO A 122 -1.34 -0.24 -6.48
CA PRO A 122 -2.77 -0.40 -6.75
C PRO A 122 -3.14 -1.88 -6.96
N GLU A 123 -4.33 -2.25 -6.50
CA GLU A 123 -4.86 -3.61 -6.56
C GLU A 123 -6.33 -3.63 -6.98
N ILE A 124 -6.69 -4.64 -7.78
CA ILE A 124 -8.08 -5.00 -8.07
C ILE A 124 -8.30 -6.39 -7.49
N ILE A 125 -9.33 -6.54 -6.66
CA ILE A 125 -9.58 -7.74 -5.87
C ILE A 125 -11.01 -8.20 -6.13
N LEU A 126 -11.16 -9.37 -6.74
CA LEU A 126 -12.42 -10.09 -6.81
C LEU A 126 -12.53 -11.00 -5.58
N ASN A 127 -13.60 -10.84 -4.80
CA ASN A 127 -13.83 -11.61 -3.59
C ASN A 127 -15.16 -12.37 -3.64
N ILE A 128 -15.13 -13.66 -3.32
CA ILE A 128 -16.27 -14.58 -3.30
C ILE A 128 -16.44 -15.08 -1.85
N PRO A 129 -17.46 -14.66 -1.10
CA PRO A 129 -17.75 -15.23 0.20
C PRO A 129 -18.18 -16.70 0.07
N LEU A 130 -17.63 -17.55 0.94
CA LEU A 130 -17.91 -18.98 0.98
C LEU A 130 -18.45 -19.38 2.36
N LYS A 131 -19.27 -20.43 2.40
CA LYS A 131 -19.79 -21.04 3.63
C LYS A 131 -19.69 -22.56 3.54
N ALA A 132 -18.49 -23.05 3.26
CA ALA A 132 -18.24 -24.48 3.07
C ALA A 132 -17.33 -25.03 4.17
N ARG A 133 -17.61 -26.24 4.64
CA ARG A 133 -16.72 -26.99 5.54
C ARG A 133 -16.09 -28.13 4.77
N VAL A 134 -14.77 -28.13 4.67
CA VAL A 134 -14.00 -29.13 3.89
C VAL A 134 -12.89 -29.66 4.78
N LEU A 135 -12.85 -30.98 4.98
CA LEU A 135 -11.81 -31.66 5.77
C LEU A 135 -11.58 -31.06 7.18
N GLY A 136 -12.65 -30.58 7.83
CA GLY A 136 -12.59 -29.95 9.15
C GLY A 136 -12.27 -28.45 9.15
N PHE A 137 -12.01 -27.83 8.00
CA PHE A 137 -11.76 -26.39 7.86
C PHE A 137 -13.00 -25.64 7.37
N ASP A 138 -13.24 -24.46 7.93
CA ASP A 138 -14.29 -23.54 7.47
C ASP A 138 -13.74 -22.59 6.40
N LEU A 139 -14.09 -22.83 5.13
CA LEU A 139 -13.78 -21.94 4.02
C LEU A 139 -14.77 -20.78 4.02
N ARG A 140 -14.24 -19.56 4.24
CA ARG A 140 -15.03 -18.33 4.39
C ARG A 140 -14.95 -17.39 3.19
N MET A 141 -13.87 -17.43 2.42
CA MET A 141 -13.74 -16.63 1.18
C MET A 141 -12.80 -17.32 0.19
N ALA A 142 -12.99 -17.03 -1.09
CA ALA A 142 -12.02 -17.22 -2.15
C ALA A 142 -11.87 -15.90 -2.91
N GLY A 143 -10.69 -15.63 -3.46
CA GLY A 143 -10.49 -14.38 -4.18
C GLY A 143 -9.36 -14.43 -5.20
N LEU A 144 -9.43 -13.52 -6.15
CA LEU A 144 -8.41 -13.26 -7.16
C LEU A 144 -7.95 -11.82 -7.03
N ILE A 145 -6.64 -11.59 -7.08
CA ILE A 145 -6.05 -10.26 -6.91
C ILE A 145 -5.13 -9.99 -8.10
N PHE A 146 -5.40 -8.89 -8.81
CA PHE A 146 -4.44 -8.28 -9.70
C PHE A 146 -3.71 -7.18 -8.95
N ASN A 147 -2.39 -7.31 -8.81
CA ASN A 147 -1.53 -6.34 -8.13
C ASN A 147 -0.56 -5.75 -9.14
N HIS A 148 -0.47 -4.43 -9.17
CA HIS A 148 0.56 -3.72 -9.92
C HIS A 148 1.43 -2.96 -8.92
N GLN A 149 2.75 -2.95 -9.11
CA GLN A 149 3.68 -2.21 -8.25
C GLN A 149 4.57 -1.33 -9.10
N SER A 150 4.75 -0.08 -8.68
CA SER A 150 5.66 0.87 -9.32
C SER A 150 6.42 1.70 -8.29
N ILE A 151 7.63 2.12 -8.67
CA ILE A 151 8.49 3.00 -7.89
C ILE A 151 8.59 4.32 -8.64
N ILE A 152 8.28 5.44 -8.00
CA ILE A 152 8.56 6.75 -8.60
C ILE A 152 10.03 7.07 -8.45
N ARG A 153 10.66 7.43 -9.57
CA ARG A 153 12.02 7.96 -9.62
C ARG A 153 12.05 9.23 -10.45
N THR A 154 12.82 10.20 -10.00
CA THR A 154 13.09 11.42 -10.77
C THR A 154 14.07 11.12 -11.90
N LYS A 155 13.80 11.66 -13.09
CA LYS A 155 14.68 11.58 -14.27
C LYS A 155 16.05 12.19 -13.96
N LYS A 156 17.11 11.62 -14.55
CA LYS A 156 18.43 12.27 -14.60
C LYS A 156 18.27 13.68 -15.20
N ASN A 157 18.63 14.72 -14.44
CA ASN A 157 18.65 16.09 -14.96
C ASN A 157 20.00 16.30 -15.65
N ASN A 158 20.00 16.48 -16.98
CA ASN A 158 21.23 16.68 -17.76
C ASN A 158 21.45 18.15 -18.18
N ASP A 159 20.65 19.08 -17.66
CA ASP A 159 20.60 20.45 -18.18
C ASP A 159 21.33 21.47 -17.28
N ARG A 160 22.62 21.24 -17.05
CA ARG A 160 23.56 22.30 -16.58
C ARG A 160 24.91 22.23 -17.30
N GLY A 161 24.90 22.00 -18.61
CA GLY A 161 26.05 22.18 -19.49
C GLY A 161 25.80 23.33 -20.45
N ASN A 162 26.67 24.35 -20.39
CA ASN A 162 26.74 25.58 -21.20
C ASN A 162 25.82 26.74 -20.82
N LEU A 163 26.28 27.53 -19.85
CA LEU A 163 26.29 28.98 -20.02
C LEU A 163 27.76 29.36 -20.30
N ASN A 164 28.04 29.68 -21.57
CA ASN A 164 29.20 30.49 -21.94
C ASN A 164 28.88 31.97 -21.68
#